data_AF-A0A7C7E734-F1
#
_entry.id   AF-A0A7C7E734-F1
#
_cell.length_a   1.000
_cell.length_b   1.000
_cell.length_c   1.000
_cell.angle_alpha   90.00
_cell.angle_beta   90.00
_cell.angle_gamma   90.00
#
_symmetry.space_group_name_H-M   'P 1'
#
loop_
_entity.id
_entity.type
_entity.pdbx_description
1 polymer ?
#
loop_
_entity_poly.entity_id
_entity_poly.type
_entity_poly.pdbx_seq_one_letter_code
_entity_poly.pdbx_strand_id
1 'polypeptide(L)'
;MRYIKRTAKIAIMLLAVALLFSVMTFADAKQTAANTIPPGENFDTTRVETGTVGARYVPAEEKRIKTRVQNTDKTYDYDLFGRENFEYFPLQMGNGNYQVSVFENITGTRYRQVKNKSFKAEIKNPLDVFLATIQTVNWNPDMKVIKKAAELTKGLKTDKEKITAIYNFVVDYFSYDYDKVKNVPTTYVPDIEEIYKIKKGICYDYSAVFAAMLRSQGIPAKLIKGYTDLVEGYHAWNEVYLADEDRWMVIDTTYDSCMKKAKKKFTMEKDSKKYYPAKEF
;
A
#
# COMPACT_ATOMS: atom_id res chain seq x y z
N MET A 1 -52.58 14.70 69.03
CA MET A 1 -53.18 13.35 69.20
C MET A 1 -52.99 12.60 67.89
N ARG A 2 -52.30 11.44 67.91
CA ARG A 2 -52.09 10.45 66.81
C ARG A 2 -51.21 10.94 65.63
N TYR A 3 -49.96 10.54 65.47
CA TYR A 3 -49.41 9.20 65.11
C TYR A 3 -50.15 8.51 63.97
N ILE A 4 -49.62 8.59 62.74
CA ILE A 4 -49.56 7.47 61.78
C ILE A 4 -48.18 7.49 61.10
N LYS A 5 -47.52 6.32 61.17
CA LYS A 5 -46.17 6.03 60.70
C LYS A 5 -46.16 5.70 59.20
N ARG A 6 -45.04 6.09 58.57
CA ARG A 6 -44.24 5.41 57.52
C ARG A 6 -44.91 4.23 56.80
N THR A 7 -44.80 4.23 55.46
CA THR A 7 -43.88 3.35 54.71
C THR A 7 -44.00 3.64 53.20
N ALA A 8 -43.05 4.35 52.61
CA ALA A 8 -42.79 4.25 51.18
C ALA A 8 -41.61 3.29 51.01
N LYS A 9 -41.89 2.11 50.46
CA LYS A 9 -40.88 1.11 50.07
C LYS A 9 -40.06 1.71 48.92
N ILE A 10 -38.78 2.00 49.17
CA ILE A 10 -37.82 2.25 48.10
C ILE A 10 -37.51 0.88 47.49
N ALA A 11 -38.12 0.61 46.34
CA ALA A 11 -37.76 -0.53 45.52
C ALA A 11 -36.40 -0.24 44.86
N ILE A 12 -35.34 -0.82 45.44
CA ILE A 12 -34.05 -0.97 44.77
C ILE A 12 -34.23 -2.11 43.77
N MET A 13 -34.48 -1.78 42.51
CA MET A 13 -34.47 -2.76 41.42
C MET A 13 -33.17 -2.58 40.65
N LEU A 14 -32.27 -3.53 40.84
CA LEU A 14 -30.98 -3.69 40.18
C LEU A 14 -31.13 -3.55 38.66
N LEU A 15 -30.62 -2.46 38.09
CA LEU A 15 -30.26 -2.43 36.68
C LEU A 15 -28.92 -3.18 36.56
N ALA A 16 -29.00 -4.46 36.21
CA ALA A 16 -27.86 -5.18 35.68
C ALA A 16 -27.51 -4.58 34.31
N VAL A 17 -26.61 -3.59 34.30
CA VAL A 17 -25.95 -3.14 33.07
C VAL A 17 -24.98 -4.24 32.68
N ALA A 18 -25.45 -5.16 31.85
CA ALA A 18 -24.57 -6.07 31.13
C ALA A 18 -23.70 -5.21 30.20
N LEU A 19 -22.50 -4.88 30.67
CA LEU A 19 -21.41 -4.40 29.83
C LEU A 19 -21.10 -5.51 28.82
N LEU A 20 -21.76 -5.45 27.67
CA LEU A 20 -21.35 -6.16 26.47
C LEU A 20 -19.98 -5.60 26.08
N PHE A 21 -18.93 -6.18 26.65
CA PHE A 21 -17.62 -6.16 26.05
C PHE A 21 -17.76 -6.90 24.71
N SER A 22 -18.05 -6.15 23.65
CA SER A 22 -17.81 -6.60 22.30
C SER A 22 -16.30 -6.75 22.17
N VAL A 23 -15.82 -7.95 22.43
CA VAL A 23 -14.54 -8.40 21.92
C VAL A 23 -14.69 -8.31 20.41
N MET A 24 -14.24 -7.20 19.82
CA MET A 24 -13.93 -7.15 18.40
C MET A 24 -12.79 -8.13 18.22
N THR A 25 -13.15 -9.38 17.99
CA THR A 25 -12.29 -10.35 17.33
C THR A 25 -11.80 -9.65 16.07
N PHE A 26 -10.50 -9.35 16.02
CA PHE A 26 -9.85 -9.05 14.75
C PHE A 26 -10.35 -10.08 13.77
N ALA A 27 -10.96 -9.60 12.69
CA ALA A 27 -11.45 -10.46 11.64
C ALA A 27 -10.32 -11.42 11.30
N ASP A 28 -10.52 -12.70 11.63
CA ASP A 28 -9.86 -13.77 10.90
C ASP A 28 -10.04 -13.40 9.45
N ALA A 29 -8.92 -13.16 8.77
CA ALA A 29 -8.89 -13.03 7.33
C ALA A 29 -9.54 -14.32 6.81
N LYS A 30 -10.85 -14.25 6.57
CA LYS A 30 -11.60 -15.30 5.89
C LYS A 30 -10.94 -15.38 4.54
N GLN A 31 -10.04 -16.34 4.44
CA GLN A 31 -9.59 -16.93 3.21
C GLN A 31 -10.87 -17.43 2.54
N THR A 32 -11.46 -16.54 1.74
CA THR A 32 -12.49 -16.90 0.78
C THR A 32 -11.94 -18.06 -0.02
N ALA A 33 -12.77 -19.08 -0.23
CA ALA A 33 -12.43 -20.33 -0.91
C ALA A 33 -11.40 -20.04 -2.02
N ALA A 34 -10.20 -20.58 -1.86
CA ALA A 34 -9.14 -20.36 -2.83
C ALA A 34 -9.64 -20.87 -4.17
N ASN A 35 -10.04 -19.95 -5.05
CA ASN A 35 -10.15 -20.22 -6.46
C ASN A 35 -8.73 -20.59 -6.90
N THR A 36 -8.40 -21.88 -6.84
CA THR A 36 -7.07 -22.36 -7.18
C THR A 36 -6.84 -22.04 -8.64
N ILE A 37 -5.83 -21.22 -8.90
CA ILE A 37 -5.45 -20.82 -10.25
C ILE A 37 -5.05 -22.10 -11.00
N PRO A 38 -5.68 -22.43 -12.14
CA PRO A 38 -5.33 -23.63 -12.89
C PRO A 38 -3.83 -23.69 -13.23
N PRO A 39 -3.22 -24.88 -13.21
CA PRO A 39 -1.84 -25.06 -13.68
C PRO A 39 -1.67 -24.50 -15.09
N GLY A 40 -0.58 -23.75 -15.33
CA GLY A 40 -0.28 -23.16 -16.63
C GLY A 40 -0.93 -21.81 -16.93
N GLU A 41 -1.81 -21.29 -16.08
CA GLU A 41 -2.35 -19.93 -16.25
C GLU A 41 -1.27 -18.86 -16.04
N ASN A 42 -1.24 -17.88 -16.94
CA ASN A 42 -0.32 -16.72 -16.88
C ASN A 42 -0.90 -15.54 -16.11
N PHE A 43 -2.20 -15.54 -15.83
CA PHE A 43 -2.89 -14.42 -15.20
C PHE A 43 -3.81 -14.89 -14.07
N ASP A 44 -3.72 -14.21 -12.93
CA ASP A 44 -4.58 -14.43 -11.77
C ASP A 44 -5.58 -13.29 -11.63
N THR A 45 -6.86 -13.58 -11.88
CA THR A 45 -7.96 -12.63 -11.72
C THR A 45 -8.77 -12.87 -10.45
N THR A 46 -8.32 -13.76 -9.55
CA THR A 46 -9.06 -14.11 -8.34
C THR A 46 -9.06 -13.01 -7.28
N ARG A 47 -8.14 -12.05 -7.40
CA ARG A 47 -7.99 -10.88 -6.50
C ARG A 47 -8.56 -9.57 -7.05
N VAL A 48 -9.33 -9.65 -8.14
CA VAL A 48 -9.92 -8.48 -8.80
C VAL A 48 -10.87 -7.73 -7.87
N GLU A 49 -11.68 -8.43 -7.08
CA GLU A 49 -12.62 -7.80 -6.13
C GLU A 49 -11.89 -6.96 -5.05
N THR A 50 -10.65 -7.34 -4.74
CA THR A 50 -9.74 -6.63 -3.81
C THR A 50 -8.74 -5.73 -4.54
N GLY A 51 -8.95 -5.46 -5.83
CA GLY A 51 -8.22 -4.42 -6.55
C GLY A 51 -6.87 -4.82 -7.15
N THR A 52 -6.58 -6.12 -7.34
CA THR A 52 -5.32 -6.55 -8.00
C THR A 52 -5.51 -7.63 -9.06
N VAL A 53 -4.56 -7.69 -9.99
CA VAL A 53 -4.42 -8.77 -10.97
C VAL A 53 -2.99 -9.33 -10.90
N GLY A 54 -2.86 -10.65 -10.93
CA GLY A 54 -1.55 -11.31 -10.97
C GLY A 54 -1.11 -11.59 -12.41
N ALA A 55 0.19 -11.48 -12.68
CA ALA A 55 0.80 -12.00 -13.90
C ALA A 55 2.07 -12.81 -13.59
N ARG A 56 2.34 -13.83 -14.39
CA ARG A 56 3.59 -14.61 -14.38
C ARG A 56 3.91 -15.13 -15.78
N TYR A 57 5.19 -15.31 -16.08
CA TYR A 57 5.61 -15.84 -17.37
C TYR A 57 7.02 -16.44 -17.34
N VAL A 58 7.10 -17.72 -17.73
CA VAL A 58 8.36 -18.42 -17.99
C VAL A 58 8.62 -18.38 -19.51
N PRO A 59 9.59 -17.57 -19.99
CA PRO A 59 9.95 -17.55 -21.41
C PRO A 59 10.72 -18.81 -21.79
N ALA A 60 10.68 -19.20 -23.07
CA ALA A 60 11.44 -20.34 -23.58
C ALA A 60 12.96 -20.13 -23.52
N GLU A 61 13.39 -18.87 -23.61
CA GLU A 61 14.79 -18.43 -23.48
C GLU A 61 14.85 -17.27 -22.50
N GLU A 62 16.00 -17.06 -21.84
CA GLU A 62 16.14 -15.96 -20.89
C GLU A 62 16.00 -14.59 -21.57
N LYS A 63 14.85 -13.95 -21.33
CA LYS A 63 14.49 -12.64 -21.90
C LYS A 63 13.93 -11.72 -20.82
N ARG A 64 14.06 -10.42 -21.07
CA ARG A 64 13.34 -9.38 -20.32
C ARG A 64 11.87 -9.44 -20.66
N ILE A 65 11.03 -9.43 -19.63
CA ILE A 65 9.58 -9.52 -19.76
C ILE A 65 8.95 -8.26 -19.17
N LYS A 66 7.88 -7.80 -19.80
CA LYS A 66 7.03 -6.75 -19.28
C LYS A 66 5.61 -7.25 -19.14
N THR A 67 4.89 -6.71 -18.18
CA THR A 67 3.43 -6.82 -18.14
C THR A 67 2.82 -5.43 -18.30
N ARG A 68 1.64 -5.39 -18.93
CA ARG A 68 0.83 -4.20 -19.07
C ARG A 68 -0.51 -4.42 -18.43
N VAL A 69 -0.94 -3.51 -17.58
CA VAL A 69 -2.31 -3.41 -17.09
C VAL A 69 -2.92 -2.16 -17.70
N GLN A 70 -4.00 -2.32 -18.45
CA GLN A 70 -4.65 -1.22 -19.16
C GLN A 70 -6.16 -1.29 -19.05
N ASN A 71 -6.82 -0.13 -19.04
CA ASN A 71 -8.24 0.02 -19.33
C ASN A 71 -8.40 0.83 -20.63
N THR A 72 -9.59 1.40 -20.89
CA THR A 72 -9.84 2.23 -22.09
C THR A 72 -9.04 3.53 -22.11
N ASP A 73 -8.69 4.07 -20.95
CA ASP A 73 -8.22 5.46 -20.82
C ASP A 73 -6.71 5.52 -20.51
N LYS A 74 -6.21 4.54 -19.76
CA LYS A 74 -4.88 4.56 -19.16
C LYS A 74 -4.19 3.21 -19.29
N THR A 75 -2.86 3.26 -19.26
CA THR A 75 -1.98 2.10 -19.42
C THR A 75 -0.83 2.20 -18.42
N TYR A 76 -0.54 1.08 -17.76
CA TYR A 76 0.61 0.93 -16.87
C TYR A 76 1.47 -0.25 -17.31
N ASP A 77 2.73 0.04 -17.62
CA ASP A 77 3.75 -0.95 -17.93
C ASP A 77 4.64 -1.21 -16.70
N TYR A 78 4.93 -2.48 -16.47
CA TYR A 78 5.78 -2.98 -15.40
C TYR A 78 6.80 -3.96 -15.98
N ASP A 79 8.00 -3.99 -15.41
CA ASP A 79 8.89 -5.13 -15.61
C ASP A 79 8.30 -6.34 -14.87
N LEU A 80 8.37 -7.53 -15.50
CA LEU A 80 7.83 -8.76 -14.94
C LEU A 80 9.00 -9.72 -14.69
N PHE A 81 9.26 -10.01 -13.42
CA PHE A 81 10.30 -10.90 -12.93
C PHE A 81 9.74 -12.28 -12.55
N GLY A 82 8.44 -12.35 -12.25
CA GLY A 82 7.68 -13.53 -11.88
C GLY A 82 7.72 -14.56 -13.00
N ARG A 83 8.57 -15.58 -12.83
CA ARG A 83 8.66 -16.75 -13.71
C ARG A 83 7.51 -17.69 -13.36
N GLU A 84 7.68 -18.46 -12.30
CA GLU A 84 6.69 -19.44 -11.83
C GLU A 84 5.70 -18.85 -10.82
N ASN A 85 6.13 -17.82 -10.09
CA ASN A 85 5.32 -17.13 -9.10
C ASN A 85 4.63 -15.91 -9.70
N PHE A 86 3.40 -15.65 -9.25
CA PHE A 86 2.66 -14.44 -9.61
C PHE A 86 3.25 -13.21 -8.93
N GLU A 87 3.45 -12.17 -9.73
CA GLU A 87 3.54 -10.80 -9.24
C GLU A 87 2.19 -10.11 -9.40
N TYR A 88 1.82 -9.26 -8.45
CA TYR A 88 0.52 -8.61 -8.42
C TYR A 88 0.63 -7.12 -8.75
N PHE A 89 -0.35 -6.64 -9.50
CA PHE A 89 -0.42 -5.27 -10.01
C PHE A 89 -1.75 -4.65 -9.63
N PRO A 90 -1.77 -3.35 -9.28
CA PRO A 90 -2.99 -2.68 -8.84
C PRO A 90 -3.96 -2.49 -10.02
N LEU A 91 -5.25 -2.44 -9.70
CA LEU A 91 -6.34 -2.01 -10.58
C LEU A 91 -6.77 -0.59 -10.20
N GLN A 92 -5.81 0.33 -10.14
CA GLN A 92 -5.98 1.72 -9.68
C GLN A 92 -6.80 2.60 -10.63
N MET A 93 -7.18 2.08 -11.81
CA MET A 93 -7.97 2.82 -12.79
C MET A 93 -9.49 2.65 -12.55
N GLY A 94 -9.88 2.07 -11.41
CA GLY A 94 -11.27 1.89 -10.99
C GLY A 94 -11.97 0.69 -11.62
N ASN A 95 -13.30 0.66 -11.52
CA ASN A 95 -14.12 -0.40 -12.12
C ASN A 95 -14.22 -0.22 -13.64
N GLY A 96 -14.31 -1.33 -14.36
CA GLY A 96 -14.48 -1.31 -15.81
C GLY A 96 -13.81 -2.47 -16.52
N ASN A 97 -13.64 -2.34 -17.84
CA ASN A 97 -13.00 -3.37 -18.64
C ASN A 97 -11.48 -3.18 -18.62
N TYR A 98 -10.76 -4.25 -18.30
CA TYR A 98 -9.32 -4.30 -18.26
C TYR A 98 -8.78 -5.31 -19.27
N GLN A 99 -7.55 -5.06 -19.70
CA GLN A 99 -6.70 -6.05 -20.33
C GLN A 99 -5.37 -6.11 -19.59
N VAL A 100 -4.92 -7.32 -19.28
CA VAL A 100 -3.56 -7.60 -18.80
C VAL A 100 -2.80 -8.36 -19.88
N SER A 101 -1.59 -7.91 -20.22
CA SER A 101 -0.80 -8.44 -21.34
C SER A 101 0.65 -8.68 -20.94
N VAL A 102 1.25 -9.77 -21.42
CA VAL A 102 2.68 -10.08 -21.25
C VAL A 102 3.41 -9.85 -22.56
N PHE A 103 4.60 -9.24 -22.46
CA PHE A 103 5.47 -8.94 -23.59
C PHE A 103 6.88 -9.49 -23.40
N GLU A 104 7.41 -10.16 -24.41
CA GLU A 104 8.82 -10.57 -24.49
C GLU A 104 9.65 -9.51 -25.21
N ASN A 105 10.84 -9.23 -24.70
CA ASN A 105 11.79 -8.36 -25.39
C ASN A 105 12.33 -9.04 -26.66
N ILE A 106 12.39 -8.27 -27.76
CA ILE A 106 13.06 -8.70 -29.00
C ILE A 106 14.47 -8.10 -29.05
N THR A 107 14.57 -6.77 -28.97
CA THR A 107 15.84 -6.04 -28.99
C THR A 107 15.60 -4.61 -28.51
N GLY A 108 16.56 -4.01 -27.80
CA GLY A 108 16.44 -2.64 -27.30
C GLY A 108 15.12 -2.41 -26.56
N THR A 109 14.32 -1.45 -27.02
CA THR A 109 12.98 -1.13 -26.47
C THR A 109 11.82 -1.82 -27.20
N ARG A 110 12.10 -2.72 -28.15
CA ARG A 110 11.05 -3.43 -28.91
C ARG A 110 10.64 -4.70 -28.20
N TYR A 111 9.33 -4.86 -28.05
CA TYR A 111 8.71 -5.99 -27.38
C TYR A 111 7.61 -6.60 -28.27
N ARG A 112 7.35 -7.90 -28.10
CA ARG A 112 6.25 -8.63 -28.74
C ARG A 112 5.28 -9.10 -27.67
N GLN A 113 3.99 -8.87 -27.87
CA GLN A 113 2.96 -9.44 -27.00
C GLN A 113 2.91 -10.96 -27.21
N VAL A 114 2.97 -11.72 -26.11
CA VAL A 114 2.96 -13.20 -26.13
C VAL A 114 1.75 -13.80 -25.43
N LYS A 115 1.17 -13.09 -24.46
CA LYS A 115 -0.06 -13.49 -23.74
C LYS A 115 -0.90 -12.26 -23.45
N ASN A 116 -2.21 -12.42 -23.37
CA ASN A 116 -3.12 -11.41 -22.84
C ASN A 116 -4.37 -12.07 -22.25
N LYS A 117 -5.07 -11.31 -21.41
CA LYS A 117 -6.39 -11.67 -20.86
C LYS A 117 -7.20 -10.41 -20.64
N SER A 118 -8.42 -10.39 -21.16
CA SER A 118 -9.40 -9.35 -20.88
C SER A 118 -10.34 -9.81 -19.77
N PHE A 119 -10.71 -8.90 -18.88
CA PHE A 119 -11.63 -9.16 -17.77
C PHE A 119 -12.35 -7.88 -17.35
N LYS A 120 -13.47 -8.02 -16.65
CA LYS A 120 -14.17 -6.90 -16.04
C LYS A 120 -13.76 -6.80 -14.57
N ALA A 121 -13.33 -5.61 -14.15
CA ALA A 121 -13.01 -5.31 -12.76
C ALA A 121 -14.23 -4.74 -12.04
N GLU A 122 -14.66 -5.47 -11.00
CA GLU A 122 -15.71 -5.08 -10.07
C GLU A 122 -15.12 -5.09 -8.65
N ILE A 123 -14.40 -4.03 -8.33
CA ILE A 123 -13.73 -3.81 -7.04
C ILE A 123 -14.79 -3.44 -6.01
N LYS A 124 -14.82 -4.16 -4.89
CA LYS A 124 -15.85 -4.00 -3.84
C LYS A 124 -15.70 -2.68 -3.10
N ASN A 125 -14.47 -2.34 -2.72
CA ASN A 125 -14.12 -1.07 -2.11
C ASN A 125 -12.92 -0.47 -2.85
N PRO A 126 -13.04 0.73 -3.45
CA PRO A 126 -11.94 1.37 -4.18
C PRO A 126 -10.67 1.57 -3.34
N LEU A 127 -10.79 1.67 -2.00
CA LEU A 127 -9.64 1.81 -1.10
C LEU A 127 -8.81 0.52 -0.98
N ASP A 128 -9.39 -0.65 -1.27
CA ASP A 128 -8.70 -1.94 -1.15
C ASP A 128 -7.50 -2.05 -2.11
N VAL A 129 -7.57 -1.37 -3.26
CA VAL A 129 -6.44 -1.24 -4.20
C VAL A 129 -5.20 -0.70 -3.48
N PHE A 130 -5.39 0.26 -2.59
CA PHE A 130 -4.32 0.92 -1.83
C PHE A 130 -4.03 0.28 -0.48
N LEU A 131 -4.63 -0.89 -0.20
CA LEU A 131 -4.28 -1.81 0.89
C LEU A 131 -3.51 -3.03 0.37
N ALA A 132 -3.69 -3.38 -0.90
CA ALA A 132 -3.14 -4.58 -1.49
C ALA A 132 -1.61 -4.62 -1.49
N THR A 133 -1.07 -5.84 -1.38
CA THR A 133 0.33 -6.13 -1.68
C THR A 133 0.50 -6.27 -3.20
N ILE A 134 1.37 -5.44 -3.76
CA ILE A 134 1.65 -5.35 -5.20
C ILE A 134 3.16 -5.28 -5.40
N GLN A 135 3.64 -5.47 -6.63
CA GLN A 135 5.07 -5.49 -6.94
C GLN A 135 5.86 -4.32 -6.32
N THR A 136 5.34 -3.10 -6.42
CA THR A 136 6.02 -1.87 -5.98
C THR A 136 5.90 -1.59 -4.48
N VAL A 137 5.00 -2.30 -3.79
CA VAL A 137 4.72 -2.23 -2.35
C VAL A 137 4.48 -3.66 -1.87
N ASN A 138 5.49 -4.52 -2.05
CA ASN A 138 5.36 -5.95 -1.80
C ASN A 138 5.66 -6.25 -0.33
N TRP A 139 4.64 -6.66 0.40
CA TRP A 139 4.76 -6.98 1.82
C TRP A 139 4.03 -8.27 2.18
N ASN A 140 4.47 -8.89 3.28
CA ASN A 140 3.76 -9.97 3.96
C ASN A 140 3.91 -9.81 5.49
N PRO A 141 3.02 -10.43 6.29
CA PRO A 141 3.03 -10.28 7.75
C PRO A 141 4.31 -10.75 8.46
N ASP A 142 5.13 -11.60 7.81
CA ASP A 142 6.32 -12.17 8.42
C ASP A 142 7.57 -11.30 8.32
N MET A 143 7.58 -10.34 7.40
CA MET A 143 8.64 -9.35 7.21
C MET A 143 8.89 -8.52 8.47
N LYS A 144 10.16 -8.24 8.78
CA LYS A 144 10.53 -7.51 10.01
C LYS A 144 10.02 -6.08 9.99
N VAL A 145 10.01 -5.44 8.82
CA VAL A 145 9.48 -4.08 8.67
C VAL A 145 7.98 -4.00 8.99
N ILE A 146 7.22 -5.05 8.68
CA ILE A 146 5.78 -5.15 8.95
C ILE A 146 5.50 -5.46 10.43
N LYS A 147 6.28 -6.37 11.02
CA LYS A 147 6.27 -6.58 12.47
C LYS A 147 6.60 -5.30 13.24
N LYS A 148 7.54 -4.49 12.72
CA LYS A 148 7.85 -3.19 13.31
C LYS A 148 6.68 -2.20 13.20
N ALA A 149 5.95 -2.19 12.09
CA ALA A 149 4.74 -1.38 11.97
C ALA A 149 3.71 -1.75 13.04
N ALA A 150 3.44 -3.05 13.23
CA ALA A 150 2.52 -3.53 14.25
C ALA A 150 2.97 -3.20 15.70
N GLU A 151 4.28 -3.20 15.96
CA GLU A 151 4.84 -2.78 17.25
C GLU A 151 4.59 -1.27 17.50
N LEU A 152 4.90 -0.43 16.51
CA LEU A 152 4.77 1.03 16.60
C LEU A 152 3.31 1.48 16.78
N THR A 153 2.37 0.75 16.20
CA THR A 153 0.93 1.06 16.26
C THR A 153 0.21 0.41 17.43
N LYS A 154 0.91 -0.40 18.24
CA LYS A 154 0.29 -1.13 19.35
C LYS A 154 -0.38 -0.19 20.34
N GLY A 155 -1.70 -0.33 20.48
CA GLY A 155 -2.50 0.44 21.42
C GLY A 155 -3.01 1.79 20.90
N LEU A 156 -2.51 2.26 19.74
CA LEU A 156 -3.00 3.48 19.08
C LEU A 156 -4.41 3.25 18.53
N LYS A 157 -5.25 4.28 18.58
CA LYS A 157 -6.70 4.16 18.33
C LYS A 157 -7.09 4.74 16.99
N THR A 158 -6.52 5.88 16.63
CA THR A 158 -6.86 6.61 15.41
C THR A 158 -5.86 6.34 14.30
N ASP A 159 -6.30 6.51 13.05
CA ASP A 159 -5.39 6.40 11.90
C ASP A 159 -4.32 7.48 11.95
N LYS A 160 -4.66 8.71 12.38
CA LYS A 160 -3.67 9.79 12.51
C LYS A 160 -2.55 9.45 13.48
N GLU A 161 -2.85 8.82 14.62
CA GLU A 161 -1.83 8.36 15.58
C GLU A 161 -0.91 7.31 14.95
N LYS A 162 -1.49 6.29 14.29
CA LYS A 162 -0.74 5.22 13.61
C LYS A 162 0.15 5.77 12.49
N ILE A 163 -0.40 6.63 11.64
CA ILE A 163 0.33 7.30 10.55
C ILE A 163 1.50 8.08 11.12
N THR A 164 1.27 8.87 12.18
CA THR A 164 2.31 9.69 12.82
C THR A 164 3.42 8.82 13.41
N ALA A 165 3.09 7.71 14.09
CA ALA A 165 4.07 6.80 14.67
C ALA A 165 4.96 6.14 13.60
N ILE A 166 4.36 5.64 12.52
CA ILE A 166 5.08 5.04 11.40
C ILE A 166 5.90 6.10 10.65
N TYR A 167 5.33 7.29 10.40
CA TYR A 167 6.02 8.40 9.73
C TYR A 167 7.29 8.79 10.48
N ASN A 168 7.19 9.02 11.79
CA ASN A 168 8.33 9.39 12.63
C ASN A 168 9.42 8.32 12.57
N PHE A 169 9.04 7.05 12.63
CA PHE A 169 9.99 5.94 12.48
C PHE A 169 10.70 5.98 11.13
N VAL A 170 9.97 6.11 10.01
CA VAL A 170 10.59 6.11 8.67
C VAL A 170 11.51 7.32 8.48
N VAL A 171 11.10 8.51 8.91
CA VAL A 171 11.91 9.74 8.81
C VAL A 171 13.22 9.62 9.58
N ASP A 172 13.22 8.93 10.73
CA ASP A 172 14.37 8.83 11.64
C ASP A 172 15.26 7.62 11.40
N TYR A 173 14.69 6.52 10.91
CA TYR A 173 15.39 5.24 10.81
C TYR A 173 16.23 5.11 9.54
N PHE A 174 15.79 5.73 8.44
CA PHE A 174 16.43 5.61 7.14
C PHE A 174 17.31 6.82 6.82
N SER A 175 18.35 6.60 6.01
CA SER A 175 19.16 7.67 5.40
C SER A 175 19.08 7.64 3.87
N TYR A 176 19.06 8.82 3.26
CA TYR A 176 19.04 8.92 1.80
C TYR A 176 20.32 8.37 1.17
N ASP A 177 20.17 7.57 0.11
CA ASP A 177 21.26 6.95 -0.63
C ASP A 177 21.59 7.72 -1.93
N TYR A 178 22.52 8.66 -1.81
CA TYR A 178 22.97 9.51 -2.92
C TYR A 178 23.79 8.77 -3.99
N ASP A 179 24.31 7.58 -3.69
CA ASP A 179 25.08 6.79 -4.65
C ASP A 179 24.15 5.87 -5.44
N LYS A 180 23.16 5.28 -4.76
CA LYS A 180 22.12 4.48 -5.41
C LYS A 180 21.31 5.30 -6.41
N VAL A 181 20.90 6.52 -6.09
CA VAL A 181 20.07 7.34 -6.99
C VAL A 181 20.74 7.61 -8.35
N LYS A 182 22.07 7.63 -8.40
CA LYS A 182 22.84 7.87 -9.64
C LYS A 182 22.96 6.62 -10.52
N ASN A 183 22.82 5.43 -9.92
CA ASN A 183 23.16 4.15 -10.55
C ASN A 183 21.98 3.16 -10.60
N VAL A 184 20.81 3.56 -10.12
CA VAL A 184 19.63 2.69 -10.04
C VAL A 184 19.18 2.27 -11.45
N PRO A 185 19.02 0.96 -11.73
CA PRO A 185 18.60 0.51 -13.05
C PRO A 185 17.15 0.92 -13.32
N THR A 186 16.79 1.09 -14.60
CA THR A 186 15.42 1.48 -14.99
C THR A 186 14.37 0.43 -14.61
N THR A 187 14.80 -0.81 -14.38
CA THR A 187 13.95 -1.94 -13.96
C THR A 187 13.87 -2.09 -12.45
N TYR A 188 14.40 -1.14 -11.68
CA TYR A 188 14.45 -1.24 -10.24
C TYR A 188 13.05 -1.26 -9.60
N VAL A 189 12.84 -2.22 -8.69
CA VAL A 189 11.67 -2.34 -7.82
C VAL A 189 12.15 -2.42 -6.36
N PRO A 190 11.53 -1.71 -5.40
CA PRO A 190 11.93 -1.72 -4.00
C PRO A 190 11.73 -3.08 -3.35
N ASP A 191 12.77 -3.57 -2.68
CA ASP A 191 12.69 -4.66 -1.71
C ASP A 191 12.66 -4.07 -0.30
N ILE A 192 11.47 -3.98 0.29
CA ILE A 192 11.26 -3.29 1.56
C ILE A 192 12.00 -3.95 2.74
N GLU A 193 12.26 -5.26 2.67
CA GLU A 193 12.95 -5.99 3.75
C GLU A 193 14.46 -5.75 3.65
N GLU A 194 15.03 -5.74 2.44
CA GLU A 194 16.43 -5.36 2.25
C GLU A 194 16.65 -3.87 2.59
N ILE A 195 15.75 -2.97 2.17
CA ILE A 195 15.79 -1.55 2.56
C ILE A 195 15.78 -1.40 4.08
N TYR A 196 14.88 -2.10 4.78
CA TYR A 196 14.78 -2.10 6.24
C TYR A 196 16.07 -2.59 6.92
N LYS A 197 16.75 -3.57 6.34
CA LYS A 197 18.01 -4.12 6.83
C LYS A 197 19.18 -3.16 6.62
N ILE A 198 19.32 -2.56 5.43
CA ILE A 198 20.45 -1.65 5.10
C ILE A 198 20.25 -0.24 5.63
N LYS A 199 19.00 0.13 5.96
CA LYS A 199 18.58 1.43 6.51
C LYS A 199 18.93 2.62 5.60
N LYS A 200 19.01 2.37 4.30
CA LYS A 200 19.34 3.34 3.27
C LYS A 200 18.48 3.12 2.04
N GLY A 201 18.10 4.21 1.37
CA GLY A 201 17.30 4.13 0.16
C GLY A 201 17.11 5.47 -0.53
N ILE A 202 16.50 5.44 -1.71
CA ILE A 202 16.08 6.62 -2.47
C ILE A 202 14.60 6.92 -2.24
N CYS A 203 14.07 7.98 -2.85
CA CYS A 203 12.66 8.38 -2.64
C CYS A 203 11.66 7.24 -2.87
N TYR A 204 11.89 6.43 -3.91
CA TYR A 204 11.05 5.27 -4.20
C TYR A 204 11.07 4.22 -3.08
N ASP A 205 12.20 4.03 -2.43
CA ASP A 205 12.37 3.08 -1.32
C ASP A 205 11.63 3.54 -0.07
N TYR A 206 11.79 4.81 0.28
CA TYR A 206 11.08 5.46 1.38
C TYR A 206 9.56 5.35 1.19
N SER A 207 9.08 5.65 -0.01
CA SER A 207 7.64 5.60 -0.30
C SER A 207 7.07 4.18 -0.30
N ALA A 208 7.85 3.19 -0.74
CA ALA A 208 7.46 1.78 -0.71
C ALA A 208 7.43 1.24 0.72
N VAL A 209 8.45 1.51 1.54
CA VAL A 209 8.48 1.12 2.95
C VAL A 209 7.32 1.76 3.71
N PHE A 210 7.13 3.08 3.55
CA PHE A 210 6.07 3.79 4.26
C PHE A 210 4.68 3.28 3.87
N ALA A 211 4.42 3.11 2.57
CA ALA A 211 3.17 2.50 2.11
C ALA A 211 2.98 1.09 2.66
N ALA A 212 3.99 0.21 2.58
CA ALA A 212 3.88 -1.16 3.07
C ALA A 212 3.56 -1.23 4.56
N MET A 213 4.24 -0.40 5.38
CA MET A 213 3.96 -0.31 6.81
C MET A 213 2.52 0.14 7.06
N LEU A 214 2.04 1.19 6.38
CA LEU A 214 0.66 1.67 6.52
C LEU A 214 -0.39 0.66 6.06
N ARG A 215 -0.20 0.07 4.87
CA ARG A 215 -1.11 -0.93 4.28
C ARG A 215 -1.27 -2.13 5.20
N SER A 216 -0.18 -2.58 5.84
CA SER A 216 -0.23 -3.68 6.81
C SER A 216 -1.05 -3.38 8.08
N GLN A 217 -1.31 -2.11 8.36
CA GLN A 217 -2.10 -1.64 9.50
C GLN A 217 -3.52 -1.24 9.09
N GLY A 218 -3.94 -1.57 7.87
CA GLY A 218 -5.27 -1.27 7.34
C GLY A 218 -5.45 0.18 6.88
N ILE A 219 -4.37 0.94 6.72
CA ILE A 219 -4.42 2.34 6.29
C ILE A 219 -4.13 2.41 4.78
N PRO A 220 -5.11 2.81 3.94
CA PRO A 220 -4.89 2.94 2.50
C PRO A 220 -3.80 3.98 2.21
N ALA A 221 -2.78 3.56 1.46
CA ALA A 221 -1.65 4.41 1.14
C ALA A 221 -1.22 4.21 -0.30
N LYS A 222 -1.31 5.27 -1.10
CA LYS A 222 -0.79 5.30 -2.47
C LYS A 222 0.72 5.49 -2.44
N LEU A 223 1.41 4.89 -3.40
CA LEU A 223 2.76 5.26 -3.80
C LEU A 223 2.64 6.07 -5.08
N ILE A 224 3.00 7.35 -5.01
CA ILE A 224 2.96 8.25 -6.15
C ILE A 224 4.37 8.45 -6.70
N LYS A 225 4.49 8.52 -8.02
CA LYS A 225 5.69 9.02 -8.70
C LYS A 225 5.32 10.20 -9.59
N GLY A 226 6.10 11.26 -9.58
CA GLY A 226 5.80 12.48 -10.31
C GLY A 226 6.83 13.58 -10.04
N TYR A 227 6.35 14.82 -9.96
CA TYR A 227 7.19 15.99 -9.74
C TYR A 227 6.68 16.80 -8.55
N THR A 228 7.56 17.58 -7.92
CA THR A 228 7.20 18.50 -6.85
C THR A 228 8.10 19.73 -6.88
N ASP A 229 7.61 20.86 -6.38
CA ASP A 229 8.40 22.08 -6.22
C ASP A 229 9.51 21.96 -5.16
N LEU A 230 9.45 20.92 -4.32
CA LEU A 230 10.33 20.77 -3.16
C LEU A 230 11.63 19.99 -3.46
N VAL A 231 11.64 19.23 -4.55
CA VAL A 231 12.74 18.33 -4.93
C VAL A 231 12.92 18.40 -6.44
N GLU A 232 14.17 18.55 -6.88
CA GLU A 232 14.49 18.57 -8.31
C GLU A 232 14.41 17.16 -8.91
N GLY A 233 13.77 17.05 -10.09
CA GLY A 233 13.70 15.81 -10.86
C GLY A 233 12.49 14.92 -10.52
N TYR A 234 12.51 13.72 -11.07
CA TYR A 234 11.44 12.74 -10.86
C TYR A 234 11.50 12.18 -9.43
N HIS A 235 10.39 12.25 -8.72
CA HIS A 235 10.32 12.00 -7.28
C HIS A 235 9.20 11.04 -6.92
N ALA A 236 9.27 10.47 -5.71
CA ALA A 236 8.25 9.58 -5.16
C ALA A 236 7.84 10.00 -3.75
N TRP A 237 6.54 9.91 -3.47
CA TRP A 237 5.94 10.25 -2.19
C TRP A 237 4.69 9.39 -1.96
N ASN A 238 3.97 9.65 -0.87
CA ASN A 238 2.74 8.95 -0.56
C ASN A 238 1.56 9.90 -0.42
N GLU A 239 0.40 9.43 -0.84
CA GLU A 239 -0.89 9.96 -0.41
C GLU A 239 -1.49 8.93 0.55
N VAL A 240 -1.86 9.35 1.75
CA VAL A 240 -2.37 8.48 2.81
C VAL A 240 -3.80 8.87 3.14
N TYR A 241 -4.71 7.90 3.15
CA TYR A 241 -6.12 8.16 3.42
C TYR A 241 -6.36 8.28 4.93
N LEU A 242 -7.01 9.38 5.33
CA LEU A 242 -7.47 9.62 6.69
C LEU A 242 -8.96 9.31 6.75
N ALA A 243 -9.32 8.14 7.27
CA ALA A 243 -10.71 7.69 7.31
C ALA A 243 -11.63 8.63 8.11
N ASP A 244 -11.14 9.16 9.24
CA ASP A 244 -11.89 10.10 10.10
C ASP A 244 -12.19 11.45 9.41
N GLU A 245 -11.42 11.81 8.38
CA GLU A 245 -11.55 13.08 7.64
C GLU A 245 -12.03 12.88 6.19
N ASP A 246 -12.28 11.63 5.77
CA ASP A 246 -12.64 11.22 4.40
C ASP A 246 -11.79 11.92 3.31
N ARG A 247 -10.46 11.92 3.48
CA ARG A 247 -9.56 12.60 2.53
C ARG A 247 -8.18 11.98 2.45
N TRP A 248 -7.48 12.29 1.35
CA TRP A 248 -6.08 11.97 1.16
C TRP A 248 -5.17 13.08 1.68
N MET A 249 -4.13 12.70 2.42
CA MET A 249 -3.08 13.55 2.95
C MET A 249 -1.76 13.24 2.24
N VAL A 250 -1.12 14.26 1.68
CA VAL A 250 0.20 14.11 1.04
C VAL A 250 1.29 14.08 2.12
N ILE A 251 2.13 13.05 2.09
CA ILE A 251 3.30 12.88 2.96
C ILE A 251 4.52 12.52 2.12
N ASP A 252 5.64 13.17 2.40
CA ASP A 252 6.94 12.89 1.76
C ASP A 252 8.01 12.63 2.83
N THR A 253 8.13 11.36 3.21
CA THR A 253 9.09 10.89 4.22
C THR A 253 10.54 11.08 3.79
N THR A 254 10.81 11.12 2.48
CA THR A 254 12.16 11.30 1.94
C THR A 254 12.63 12.74 2.13
N TYR A 255 11.78 13.69 1.71
CA TYR A 255 12.03 15.11 1.88
C TYR A 255 12.18 15.45 3.37
N ASP A 256 11.31 14.91 4.21
CA ASP A 256 11.33 15.17 5.66
C ASP A 256 12.55 14.60 6.36
N SER A 257 12.99 13.40 6.00
CA SER A 257 14.25 12.82 6.50
C SER A 257 15.44 13.71 6.14
N CYS A 258 15.52 14.19 4.89
CA CYS A 258 16.55 15.11 4.43
C CYS A 258 16.51 16.47 5.14
N MET A 259 15.31 17.07 5.29
CA MET A 259 15.15 18.35 6.01
C MET A 259 15.51 18.23 7.48
N LYS A 260 15.09 17.14 8.15
CA LYS A 260 15.43 16.87 9.55
C LYS A 260 16.93 16.75 9.74
N LYS A 261 17.62 15.97 8.89
CA LYS A 261 19.08 15.85 8.92
C LYS A 261 19.80 17.18 8.69
N ALA A 262 19.24 18.03 7.82
CA ALA A 262 19.73 19.38 7.55
C ALA A 262 19.34 20.41 8.62
N LYS A 263 18.63 20.02 9.70
CA LYS A 263 18.09 20.91 10.74
C LYS A 263 17.21 22.04 10.18
N LYS A 264 16.50 21.78 9.09
CA LYS A 264 15.53 22.70 8.46
C LYS A 264 14.13 22.43 8.97
N LYS A 265 13.24 23.42 8.87
CA LYS A 265 11.82 23.27 9.21
C LYS A 265 11.08 22.50 8.12
N PHE A 266 10.15 21.65 8.54
CA PHE A 266 9.26 20.88 7.67
C PHE A 266 7.98 20.51 8.45
N THR A 267 6.96 20.07 7.74
CA THR A 267 5.70 19.55 8.29
C THR A 267 5.39 18.21 7.63
N MET A 268 4.83 17.25 8.38
CA MET A 268 4.47 15.93 7.84
C MET A 268 3.49 16.04 6.66
N GLU A 269 2.40 16.79 6.86
CA GLU A 269 1.42 17.06 5.83
C GLU A 269 1.93 18.13 4.87
N LYS A 270 1.87 17.81 3.57
CA LYS A 270 2.34 18.67 2.49
C LYS A 270 1.20 19.44 1.85
N ASP A 271 1.54 20.61 1.32
CA ASP A 271 0.66 21.34 0.41
C ASP A 271 0.55 20.55 -0.91
N SER A 272 -0.60 19.92 -1.14
CA SER A 272 -0.86 19.09 -2.32
C SER A 272 -0.74 19.86 -3.63
N LYS A 273 -0.87 21.20 -3.62
CA LYS A 273 -0.70 22.04 -4.82
C LYS A 273 0.74 22.06 -5.35
N LYS A 274 1.70 21.61 -4.55
CA LYS A 274 3.12 21.51 -4.90
C LYS A 274 3.55 20.12 -5.35
N TYR A 275 2.61 19.19 -5.49
CA TYR A 275 2.86 17.81 -5.87
C TYR A 275 2.03 17.46 -7.10
N TYR A 276 2.71 16.96 -8.13
CA TYR A 276 2.15 16.72 -9.46
C TYR A 276 2.27 15.24 -9.81
N PRO A 277 1.25 14.42 -9.46
CA PRO A 277 1.27 12.97 -9.73
C PRO A 277 1.41 12.67 -11.22
N ALA A 278 2.31 11.75 -11.59
CA ALA A 278 2.41 11.21 -12.93
C ALA A 278 2.00 9.73 -12.99
N LYS A 279 2.28 8.97 -11.94
CA LYS A 279 1.87 7.56 -11.77
C LYS A 279 1.43 7.30 -10.33
N GLU A 280 0.44 6.45 -10.16
CA GLU A 280 -0.13 6.03 -8.88
C GLU A 280 -0.13 4.50 -8.77
N PHE A 281 0.23 3.98 -7.60
CA PHE A 281 0.31 2.56 -7.26
C PHE A 281 -0.18 2.30 -5.82
#